data_AF-A0A351HSE5-F1
#
_entry.id   AF-A0A351HSE5-F1
#
_cell.length_a   1.000
_cell.length_b   1.000
_cell.length_c   1.000
_cell.angle_alpha   90.00
_cell.angle_beta   90.00
_cell.angle_gamma   90.00
#
_symmetry.space_group_name_H-M   'P 1'
#
loop_
_entity.id
_entity.type
_entity.pdbx_description
1 polymer ?
#
loop_
_entity_poly.entity_id
_entity_poly.type
_entity_poly.pdbx_seq_one_letter_code
_entity_poly.pdbx_strand_id
1 'polypeptide(L)'
;MVKFDFHGFGFYIFASIKTYTMRFIVFLLLLVTFHFVYSQENTHEIFRNLKNGAILVRLPNNTITIKAIEERNLLLQKKAEGIDKINHNKEYQKLLKTIDSNIKLLNKIVTEREYKHKIIIESFSNNFSFCPVYYFYSNDSREIKNKNFKGHIFNANKEFIDTINLSDNYLIAEFGETNEDTAKIKLRKTKSYDFYGHPNERLERNDETGYIEYVDYYYSSTGMEGGVDALVLLSPEFIQIQRPYPHYVRTFERLPFINRSYEETVLRLQHKIVKYTLEGVLF
;
A
#
# COMPACT_ATOMS: atom_id res chain seq x y z
N MET A 1 -16.07 -9.70 -33.12
CA MET A 1 -14.82 -8.89 -33.13
C MET A 1 -15.06 -7.67 -34.02
N VAL A 2 -15.52 -6.56 -33.45
CA VAL A 2 -15.72 -5.30 -34.19
C VAL A 2 -14.44 -4.50 -34.05
N LYS A 3 -13.69 -4.34 -35.15
CA LYS A 3 -12.55 -3.41 -35.22
C LYS A 3 -13.13 -1.99 -35.25
N PHE A 4 -13.02 -1.26 -34.14
CA PHE A 4 -13.25 0.18 -34.15
C PHE A 4 -11.97 0.88 -34.64
N ASP A 5 -12.04 1.44 -35.85
CA ASP A 5 -10.94 2.15 -36.48
C ASP A 5 -10.84 3.58 -35.89
N PHE A 6 -10.04 3.76 -34.85
CA PHE A 6 -9.89 5.04 -34.13
C PHE A 6 -9.04 6.08 -34.88
N HIS A 7 -8.39 5.71 -35.99
CA HIS A 7 -7.43 6.59 -36.66
C HIS A 7 -8.04 7.81 -37.37
N GLY A 8 -9.34 7.82 -37.66
CA GLY A 8 -9.98 8.94 -38.38
C GLY A 8 -10.68 9.99 -37.51
N PHE A 9 -11.23 9.59 -36.36
CA PHE A 9 -12.23 10.41 -35.66
C PHE A 9 -11.61 11.50 -34.76
N GLY A 10 -10.47 11.20 -34.12
CA GLY A 10 -9.79 12.16 -33.23
C GLY A 10 -9.15 13.34 -33.97
N PHE A 11 -8.60 13.10 -35.16
CA PHE A 11 -7.92 14.12 -35.96
C PHE A 11 -8.87 15.21 -36.48
N TYR A 12 -10.10 14.83 -36.85
CA TYR A 12 -11.09 15.75 -37.41
C TYR A 12 -11.60 16.78 -36.39
N ILE A 13 -11.79 16.36 -35.14
CA ILE A 13 -12.22 17.25 -34.04
C ILE A 13 -11.09 18.24 -33.70
N PHE A 14 -9.85 17.78 -33.70
CA PHE A 14 -8.68 18.61 -33.38
C PHE A 14 -8.45 19.75 -34.40
N ALA A 15 -8.70 19.47 -35.69
CA ALA A 15 -8.54 20.44 -36.76
C ALA A 15 -9.62 21.55 -36.79
N SER A 16 -10.85 21.23 -36.37
CA SER A 16 -12.02 22.14 -36.43
C SER A 16 -12.00 23.26 -35.38
N ILE A 17 -11.20 23.11 -34.32
CA ILE A 17 -11.15 24.05 -33.20
C ILE A 17 -10.21 25.22 -33.54
N LYS A 18 -10.77 26.44 -33.58
CA LYS A 18 -10.07 27.65 -34.07
C LYS A 18 -9.01 28.21 -33.13
N THR A 19 -9.05 27.89 -31.84
CA THR A 19 -8.12 28.46 -30.85
C THR A 19 -7.15 27.41 -30.33
N TYR A 20 -5.86 27.76 -30.29
CA TYR A 20 -4.79 26.90 -29.76
C TYR A 20 -5.06 26.42 -28.32
N THR A 21 -5.70 27.27 -27.50
CA THR A 21 -6.08 26.94 -26.13
C THR A 21 -7.09 25.80 -26.05
N MET A 22 -8.10 25.78 -26.93
CA MET A 22 -9.11 24.72 -26.96
C MET A 22 -8.55 23.40 -27.53
N ARG A 23 -7.60 23.45 -28.47
CA ARG A 23 -6.87 22.26 -28.96
C ARG A 23 -6.04 21.62 -27.85
N PHE A 24 -5.34 22.43 -27.06
CA PHE A 24 -4.56 21.95 -25.92
C PHE A 24 -5.45 21.30 -24.86
N ILE A 25 -6.61 21.88 -24.53
CA ILE A 25 -7.57 21.30 -23.58
C ILE A 25 -8.08 19.94 -24.09
N VAL A 26 -8.45 19.84 -25.37
CA VAL A 26 -8.91 18.57 -25.96
C VAL A 26 -7.81 17.52 -25.96
N PHE A 27 -6.56 17.89 -26.24
CA PHE A 27 -5.41 16.98 -26.15
C PHE A 27 -5.23 16.44 -24.72
N LEU A 28 -5.31 17.33 -23.73
CA LEU A 28 -5.16 16.96 -22.32
C LEU A 28 -6.31 16.04 -21.86
N LEU A 29 -7.55 16.33 -22.29
CA LEU A 29 -8.69 15.44 -22.06
C LEU A 29 -8.50 14.06 -22.72
N LEU A 30 -7.99 14.02 -23.95
CA LEU A 30 -7.69 12.76 -24.64
C LEU A 30 -6.61 11.95 -23.91
N LEU A 31 -5.53 12.60 -23.44
CA LEU A 31 -4.50 11.94 -22.63
C LEU A 31 -5.06 11.37 -21.33
N VAL A 32 -5.94 12.11 -20.64
CA VAL A 32 -6.60 11.64 -19.41
C VAL A 32 -7.49 10.43 -19.72
N THR A 33 -8.27 10.47 -20.80
CA THR A 33 -9.12 9.33 -21.19
C THR A 33 -8.29 8.12 -21.60
N PHE A 34 -7.18 8.32 -22.31
CA PHE A 34 -6.28 7.25 -22.72
C PHE A 34 -5.62 6.59 -21.52
N HIS A 35 -5.14 7.39 -20.56
CA HIS A 35 -4.56 6.86 -19.32
C HIS A 35 -5.58 6.07 -18.49
N PHE A 36 -6.84 6.55 -18.42
CA PHE A 36 -7.92 5.85 -17.73
C PHE A 36 -8.29 4.52 -18.41
N VAL A 37 -8.39 4.50 -19.75
CA VAL A 37 -8.68 3.28 -20.52
C VAL A 37 -7.55 2.26 -20.36
N TYR A 38 -6.30 2.70 -20.51
CA TYR A 38 -5.12 1.85 -20.33
C TYR A 38 -5.06 1.20 -18.94
N SER A 39 -5.35 1.98 -17.88
CA SER A 39 -5.39 1.47 -16.50
C SER A 39 -6.44 0.37 -16.29
N GLN A 40 -7.61 0.48 -16.93
CA GLN A 40 -8.69 -0.51 -16.83
C GLN A 40 -8.37 -1.80 -17.60
N GLU A 41 -7.75 -1.69 -18.77
CA GLU A 41 -7.33 -2.84 -19.59
C GLU A 41 -6.30 -3.70 -18.87
N ASN A 42 -5.29 -3.06 -18.25
CA ASN A 42 -4.29 -3.76 -17.44
C ASN A 42 -4.93 -4.49 -16.25
N THR A 43 -5.88 -3.86 -15.55
CA THR A 43 -6.56 -4.49 -14.41
C THR A 43 -7.35 -5.73 -14.84
N HIS A 44 -8.03 -5.67 -15.98
CA HIS A 44 -8.75 -6.81 -16.54
C HIS A 44 -7.81 -7.99 -16.83
N GLU A 45 -6.68 -7.70 -17.48
CA GLU A 45 -5.67 -8.71 -17.82
C GLU A 45 -5.10 -9.37 -16.56
N ILE A 46 -4.78 -8.57 -15.53
CA ILE A 46 -4.30 -9.08 -14.24
C ILE A 46 -5.31 -10.08 -13.66
N PHE A 47 -6.59 -9.75 -13.56
CA PHE A 47 -7.60 -10.67 -13.00
C PHE A 47 -7.82 -11.92 -13.86
N ARG A 48 -7.73 -11.81 -15.18
CA ARG A 48 -7.84 -12.95 -16.10
C ARG A 48 -6.68 -13.93 -15.92
N ASN A 49 -5.49 -13.42 -15.66
CA ASN A 49 -4.27 -14.22 -15.54
C ASN A 49 -3.91 -14.55 -14.08
N LEU A 50 -4.63 -13.99 -13.09
CA LEU A 50 -4.30 -14.10 -11.66
C LEU A 50 -4.21 -15.54 -11.16
N LYS A 51 -4.99 -16.48 -11.74
CA LYS A 51 -4.92 -17.90 -11.39
C LYS A 51 -3.52 -18.50 -11.62
N ASN A 52 -2.80 -18.00 -12.63
CA ASN A 52 -1.41 -18.37 -12.94
C ASN A 52 -0.41 -17.32 -12.41
N GLY A 53 -0.91 -16.36 -11.64
CA GLY A 53 -0.18 -15.25 -11.05
C GLY A 53 0.12 -15.46 -9.57
N ALA A 54 0.17 -14.37 -8.80
CA ALA A 54 0.30 -14.43 -7.34
C ALA A 54 -0.39 -13.25 -6.63
N ILE A 55 -0.60 -13.41 -5.33
CA ILE A 55 -0.81 -12.29 -4.42
C ILE A 55 0.47 -12.02 -3.62
N LEU A 56 0.91 -10.76 -3.62
CA LEU A 56 1.96 -10.25 -2.75
C LEU A 56 1.34 -9.53 -1.55
N VAL A 57 1.39 -10.14 -0.38
CA VAL A 57 0.84 -9.57 0.85
C VAL A 57 1.89 -8.64 1.47
N ARG A 58 1.57 -7.35 1.51
CA ARG A 58 2.42 -6.32 2.14
C ARG A 58 2.20 -6.32 3.64
N LEU A 59 3.25 -6.62 4.40
CA LEU A 59 3.24 -6.58 5.85
C LEU A 59 3.78 -5.23 6.37
N PRO A 60 3.06 -4.54 7.28
CA PRO A 60 3.48 -3.22 7.76
C PRO A 60 4.78 -3.33 8.54
N ASN A 61 5.68 -2.37 8.34
CA ASN A 61 6.96 -2.31 9.03
C ASN A 61 7.11 -0.99 9.81
N ASN A 62 7.63 -1.08 11.04
CA ASN A 62 7.83 0.06 11.94
C ASN A 62 9.31 0.39 12.14
N THR A 63 10.20 -0.04 11.23
CA THR A 63 11.65 0.13 11.38
C THR A 63 12.07 1.56 11.67
N ILE A 64 11.47 2.56 11.01
CA ILE A 64 11.82 3.98 11.23
C ILE A 64 11.47 4.41 12.66
N THR A 65 10.28 4.05 13.14
CA THR A 65 9.86 4.35 14.52
C THR A 65 10.74 3.64 15.54
N ILE A 66 11.07 2.37 15.30
CA ILE A 66 11.94 1.56 16.16
C ILE A 66 13.33 2.20 16.25
N LYS A 67 13.96 2.47 15.10
CA LYS A 67 15.29 3.12 15.03
C LYS A 67 15.31 4.47 15.75
N ALA A 68 14.30 5.31 15.54
CA ALA A 68 14.22 6.62 16.18
C ALA A 68 14.14 6.52 17.73
N ILE A 69 13.42 5.52 18.27
CA ILE A 69 13.35 5.31 19.72
C ILE A 69 14.67 4.74 20.24
N GLU A 70 15.31 3.82 19.51
CA GLU A 70 16.62 3.25 19.85
C GLU A 70 17.72 4.32 19.89
N GLU A 71 17.81 5.17 18.87
CA GLU A 71 18.73 6.31 18.81
C GLU A 71 18.51 7.28 19.98
N ARG A 72 17.24 7.60 20.26
CA ARG A 72 16.89 8.44 21.42
C ARG A 72 17.36 7.80 22.72
N ASN A 73 17.14 6.49 22.90
CA ASN A 73 17.57 5.78 24.09
C ASN A 73 19.10 5.80 24.25
N LEU A 74 19.84 5.64 23.16
CA LEU A 74 21.30 5.73 23.16
C LEU A 74 21.77 7.12 23.61
N LEU A 75 21.12 8.20 23.14
CA LEU A 75 21.43 9.56 23.57
C LEU A 75 21.12 9.78 25.06
N LEU A 76 20.01 9.23 25.55
CA LEU A 76 19.65 9.32 26.98
C LEU A 76 20.63 8.55 27.86
N GLN A 77 21.13 7.39 27.40
CA GLN A 77 22.16 6.61 28.10
C GLN A 77 23.47 7.39 28.20
N LYS A 78 23.96 7.95 27.09
CA LYS A 78 25.15 8.81 27.08
C LYS A 78 25.01 10.01 28.03
N LYS A 79 23.81 10.62 28.07
CA LYS A 79 23.54 11.71 29.01
C LYS A 79 23.58 11.23 30.47
N ALA A 80 23.05 10.05 30.77
CA ALA A 80 23.04 9.48 32.10
C ALA A 80 24.44 9.12 32.62
N GLU A 81 25.37 8.74 31.73
CA GLU A 81 26.77 8.44 32.08
C GLU A 81 27.54 9.68 32.58
N GLY A 82 27.22 10.86 32.06
CA GLY A 82 27.86 12.13 32.45
C GLY A 82 27.30 12.75 33.72
N ILE A 83 26.31 12.14 34.38
CA ILE A 83 25.71 12.66 35.60
C ILE A 83 26.33 11.99 36.82
N ASP A 84 26.74 12.78 37.82
CA ASP A 84 27.16 12.27 39.11
C ASP A 84 26.03 11.44 39.75
N LYS A 85 26.32 10.15 39.95
CA LYS A 85 25.36 9.12 40.37
C LYS A 85 25.04 9.20 41.87
N ILE A 86 25.74 10.07 42.62
CA ILE A 86 25.59 10.16 44.07
C ILE A 86 24.27 10.86 44.46
N ASN A 87 23.38 10.05 45.04
CA ASN A 87 22.16 10.35 45.81
C ASN A 87 21.17 11.39 45.25
N HIS A 88 20.05 10.86 44.72
CA HIS A 88 18.81 11.61 44.44
C HIS A 88 18.92 12.74 43.41
N ASN A 89 19.85 12.62 42.44
CA ASN A 89 19.77 13.47 41.27
C ASN A 89 18.45 13.18 40.52
N LYS A 90 17.46 14.06 40.72
CA LYS A 90 16.11 13.97 40.13
C LYS A 90 16.19 13.84 38.61
N GLU A 91 17.20 14.43 37.98
CA GLU A 91 17.44 14.33 36.55
C GLU A 91 17.87 12.91 36.14
N TYR A 92 18.82 12.30 36.85
CA TYR A 92 19.26 10.93 36.59
C TYR A 92 18.09 9.93 36.72
N GLN A 93 17.31 10.04 37.79
CA GLN A 93 16.14 9.17 38.01
C GLN A 93 15.06 9.36 36.92
N LYS A 94 14.86 10.60 36.45
CA LYS A 94 13.95 10.89 35.33
C LYS A 94 14.45 10.28 34.01
N LEU A 95 15.76 10.31 33.76
CA LEU A 95 16.35 9.70 32.57
C LEU A 95 16.16 8.19 32.56
N LEU A 96 16.48 7.51 33.66
CA LEU A 96 16.28 6.06 33.79
C LEU A 96 14.82 5.66 33.55
N LYS A 97 13.88 6.35 34.22
CA LYS A 97 12.44 6.11 34.02
C LYS A 97 12.01 6.30 32.56
N THR A 98 12.61 7.26 31.85
CA THR A 98 12.31 7.51 30.43
C THR A 98 12.86 6.37 29.55
N ILE A 99 14.09 5.93 29.81
CA ILE A 99 14.72 4.81 29.10
C ILE A 99 13.89 3.53 29.28
N ASP A 100 13.52 3.19 30.51
CA ASP A 100 12.70 2.01 30.83
C ASP A 100 11.34 2.07 30.12
N SER A 101 10.70 3.24 30.12
CA SER A 101 9.44 3.44 29.41
C SER A 101 9.58 3.24 27.90
N ASN A 102 10.66 3.71 27.30
CA ASN A 102 10.92 3.55 25.87
C ASN A 102 11.22 2.09 25.51
N ILE A 103 12.00 1.37 26.34
CA ILE A 103 12.25 -0.07 26.16
C ILE A 103 10.95 -0.86 26.22
N LYS A 104 10.08 -0.54 27.20
CA LYS A 104 8.76 -1.16 27.32
C LYS A 104 7.89 -0.90 26.08
N LEU A 105 7.91 0.34 25.57
CA LEU A 105 7.19 0.70 24.34
C LEU A 105 7.73 -0.05 23.11
N LEU A 106 9.05 -0.17 22.97
CA LEU A 106 9.67 -0.92 21.88
C LEU A 106 9.26 -2.39 21.88
N ASN A 107 9.36 -3.04 23.04
CA ASN A 107 8.96 -4.44 23.19
C ASN A 107 7.48 -4.64 22.84
N LYS A 108 6.62 -3.69 23.25
CA LYS A 108 5.19 -3.71 22.89
C LYS A 108 5.00 -3.60 21.37
N ILE A 109 5.60 -2.60 20.73
CA ILE A 109 5.48 -2.37 19.28
C ILE A 109 5.95 -3.60 18.49
N VAL A 110 7.12 -4.16 18.85
CA VAL A 110 7.68 -5.34 18.18
C VAL A 110 6.77 -6.55 18.35
N THR A 111 6.31 -6.82 19.57
CA THR A 111 5.45 -7.98 19.88
C THR A 111 4.10 -7.89 19.15
N GLU A 112 3.45 -6.72 19.19
CA GLU A 112 2.16 -6.51 18.50
C GLU A 112 2.31 -6.65 16.98
N ARG A 113 3.40 -6.14 16.41
CA ARG A 113 3.72 -6.28 14.98
C ARG A 113 3.93 -7.74 14.59
N GLU A 114 4.77 -8.47 15.33
CA GLU A 114 5.05 -9.88 15.05
C GLU A 114 3.82 -10.77 15.17
N TYR A 115 2.99 -10.51 16.19
CA TYR A 115 1.70 -11.17 16.36
C TYR A 115 0.77 -10.89 15.17
N LYS A 116 0.66 -9.62 14.74
CA LYS A 116 -0.16 -9.23 13.58
C LYS A 116 0.35 -9.88 12.29
N HIS A 117 1.66 -9.88 12.03
CA HIS A 117 2.26 -10.55 10.87
C HIS A 117 1.95 -12.03 10.86
N LYS A 118 2.13 -12.71 12.00
CA LYS A 118 1.82 -14.12 12.16
C LYS A 118 0.36 -14.42 11.78
N ILE A 119 -0.59 -13.69 12.36
CA ILE A 119 -2.01 -13.93 12.09
C ILE A 119 -2.35 -13.67 10.62
N ILE A 120 -1.79 -12.62 9.99
CA ILE A 120 -2.03 -12.35 8.57
C ILE A 120 -1.52 -13.51 7.72
N ILE A 121 -0.29 -13.99 7.96
CA ILE A 121 0.31 -15.12 7.24
C ILE A 121 -0.55 -16.38 7.39
N GLU A 122 -0.95 -16.72 8.63
CA GLU A 122 -1.81 -17.87 8.93
C GLU A 122 -3.19 -17.73 8.26
N SER A 123 -3.77 -16.54 8.27
CA SER A 123 -5.07 -16.27 7.65
C SER A 123 -5.06 -16.56 6.16
N PHE A 124 -4.04 -16.07 5.44
CA PHE A 124 -3.83 -16.39 4.02
C PHE A 124 -3.56 -17.87 3.79
N SER A 125 -2.67 -18.48 4.58
CA SER A 125 -2.30 -19.89 4.43
C SER A 125 -3.48 -20.83 4.59
N ASN A 126 -4.40 -20.51 5.51
CA ASN A 126 -5.55 -21.37 5.83
C ASN A 126 -6.78 -21.11 4.94
N ASN A 127 -6.94 -19.91 4.41
CA ASN A 127 -8.21 -19.48 3.80
C ASN A 127 -8.10 -18.98 2.35
N PHE A 128 -6.90 -18.83 1.81
CA PHE A 128 -6.69 -18.35 0.44
C PHE A 128 -5.96 -19.39 -0.40
N SER A 129 -6.60 -19.84 -1.48
CA SER A 129 -6.08 -20.91 -2.34
C SER A 129 -6.27 -20.64 -3.84
N PHE A 130 -6.72 -19.43 -4.21
CA PHE A 130 -6.98 -19.09 -5.61
C PHE A 130 -5.71 -19.06 -6.47
N CYS A 131 -4.60 -18.54 -5.90
CA CYS A 131 -3.28 -18.48 -6.52
C CYS A 131 -2.19 -18.48 -5.42
N PRO A 132 -0.91 -18.69 -5.75
CA PRO A 132 0.20 -18.54 -4.83
C PRO A 132 0.18 -17.23 -4.05
N VAL A 133 0.60 -17.29 -2.78
CA VAL A 133 0.72 -16.13 -1.90
C VAL A 133 2.15 -16.01 -1.42
N TYR A 134 2.71 -14.82 -1.58
CA TYR A 134 4.01 -14.42 -1.03
C TYR A 134 3.85 -13.17 -0.19
N TYR A 135 4.87 -12.86 0.59
CA TYR A 135 4.85 -11.76 1.55
C TYR A 135 6.08 -10.89 1.35
N PHE A 136 5.95 -9.60 1.65
CA PHE A 136 7.08 -8.66 1.68
C PHE A 136 6.82 -7.58 2.74
N TYR A 137 7.86 -6.92 3.22
CA TYR A 137 7.70 -5.83 4.18
C TYR A 137 7.42 -4.51 3.46
N SER A 138 6.66 -3.62 4.11
CA SER A 138 6.25 -2.35 3.51
C SER A 138 7.41 -1.43 3.11
N ASN A 139 8.61 -1.64 3.67
CA ASN A 139 9.83 -0.90 3.29
C ASN A 139 10.39 -1.34 1.94
N ASP A 140 10.09 -2.56 1.50
CA ASP A 140 10.53 -3.11 0.22
C ASP A 140 9.59 -2.71 -0.93
N SER A 141 8.55 -1.89 -0.67
CA SER A 141 7.57 -1.47 -1.68
C SER A 141 8.19 -0.91 -2.96
N ARG A 142 9.28 -0.15 -2.84
CA ARG A 142 10.00 0.40 -4.00
C ARG A 142 10.61 -0.72 -4.84
N GLU A 143 11.27 -1.68 -4.19
CA GLU A 143 11.89 -2.83 -4.85
C GLU A 143 10.83 -3.69 -5.54
N ILE A 144 9.71 -3.95 -4.87
CA ILE A 144 8.57 -4.68 -5.45
C ILE A 144 7.98 -3.96 -6.67
N LYS A 145 7.81 -2.63 -6.61
CA LYS A 145 7.33 -1.84 -7.76
C LYS A 145 8.31 -1.87 -8.93
N ASN A 146 9.60 -1.84 -8.62
CA ASN A 146 10.68 -1.93 -9.61
C ASN A 146 10.92 -3.38 -10.09
N LYS A 147 10.07 -4.33 -9.68
CA LYS A 147 10.15 -5.76 -10.02
C LYS A 147 11.45 -6.42 -9.54
N ASN A 148 12.09 -5.84 -8.53
CA ASN A 148 13.20 -6.44 -7.82
C ASN A 148 12.68 -7.28 -6.64
N PHE A 149 12.43 -8.56 -6.91
CA PHE A 149 11.87 -9.48 -5.91
C PHE A 149 12.94 -10.16 -5.05
N LYS A 150 14.16 -10.30 -5.56
CA LYS A 150 15.22 -11.11 -4.93
C LYS A 150 15.59 -10.53 -3.56
N GLY A 151 15.46 -11.33 -2.51
CA GLY A 151 15.72 -10.91 -1.12
C GLY A 151 14.65 -10.01 -0.50
N HIS A 152 13.57 -9.69 -1.23
CA HIS A 152 12.50 -8.80 -0.77
C HIS A 152 11.15 -9.51 -0.60
N ILE A 153 10.98 -10.71 -1.17
CA ILE A 153 9.79 -11.54 -0.99
C ILE A 153 10.10 -12.85 -0.27
N PHE A 154 9.13 -13.37 0.48
CA PHE A 154 9.24 -14.63 1.20
C PHE A 154 7.91 -15.42 1.21
N ASN A 155 8.00 -16.72 1.49
CA ASN A 155 6.84 -17.61 1.61
C ASN A 155 6.21 -17.59 3.02
N ALA A 156 5.17 -18.38 3.26
CA ALA A 156 4.49 -18.45 4.57
C ALA A 156 5.42 -18.93 5.71
N ASN A 157 6.49 -19.66 5.41
CA ASN A 157 7.50 -20.11 6.38
C ASN A 157 8.58 -19.05 6.65
N LYS A 158 8.46 -17.85 6.06
CA LYS A 158 9.45 -16.76 6.11
C LYS A 158 10.79 -17.10 5.43
N GLU A 159 10.77 -18.00 4.47
CA GLU A 159 11.92 -18.30 3.63
C GLU A 159 11.90 -17.38 2.41
N PHE A 160 12.99 -16.65 2.18
CA PHE A 160 13.12 -15.75 1.04
C PHE A 160 13.10 -16.52 -0.28
N ILE A 161 12.46 -15.94 -1.30
CA ILE A 161 12.35 -16.53 -2.63
C ILE A 161 13.26 -15.76 -3.59
N ASP A 162 14.39 -16.36 -3.93
CA ASP A 162 15.41 -15.73 -4.79
C ASP A 162 15.07 -15.81 -6.28
N THR A 163 14.24 -16.78 -6.68
CA THR A 163 13.88 -17.02 -8.07
C THR A 163 12.37 -17.04 -8.20
N ILE A 164 11.78 -15.87 -8.46
CA ILE A 164 10.42 -15.78 -8.94
C ILE A 164 10.41 -14.86 -10.17
N ASN A 165 9.77 -15.32 -11.23
CA ASN A 165 9.42 -14.46 -12.35
C ASN A 165 7.91 -14.28 -12.30
N LEU A 166 7.48 -13.36 -11.44
CA LEU A 166 6.15 -12.80 -11.54
C LEU A 166 6.22 -11.82 -12.70
N SER A 167 5.64 -12.17 -13.86
CA SER A 167 5.21 -11.14 -14.82
C SER A 167 4.26 -10.15 -14.11
N ASP A 168 3.72 -9.14 -14.79
CA ASP A 168 2.74 -8.23 -14.18
C ASP A 168 1.40 -8.89 -13.76
N ASN A 169 1.35 -10.22 -13.77
CA ASN A 169 0.26 -11.06 -13.29
C ASN A 169 0.30 -11.23 -11.76
N TYR A 170 0.40 -10.14 -11.00
CA TYR A 170 0.22 -10.20 -9.55
C TYR A 170 -0.59 -9.03 -9.03
N LEU A 171 -1.22 -9.23 -7.87
CA LEU A 171 -1.84 -8.17 -7.10
C LEU A 171 -1.12 -8.03 -5.77
N ILE A 172 -1.12 -6.83 -5.23
CA ILE A 172 -0.65 -6.58 -3.87
C ILE A 172 -1.86 -6.54 -2.95
N ALA A 173 -1.78 -7.23 -1.81
CA ALA A 173 -2.80 -7.18 -0.78
C ALA A 173 -2.24 -6.53 0.49
N GLU A 174 -2.99 -5.60 1.09
CA GLU A 174 -2.58 -4.89 2.31
C GLU A 174 -3.76 -4.74 3.27
N PHE A 175 -3.52 -4.92 4.57
CA PHE A 175 -4.45 -4.48 5.60
C PHE A 175 -4.20 -3.01 5.93
N GLY A 176 -5.09 -2.14 5.49
CA GLY A 176 -5.00 -0.69 5.63
C GLY A 176 -6.37 -0.02 5.49
N GLU A 177 -6.41 1.27 5.20
CA GLU A 177 -7.65 1.97 4.84
C GLU A 177 -7.94 1.88 3.33
N THR A 178 -9.17 2.08 2.90
CA THR A 178 -9.48 2.27 1.48
C THR A 178 -9.28 3.73 1.06
N ASN A 179 -8.82 3.97 -0.16
CA ASN A 179 -8.97 5.27 -0.80
C ASN A 179 -10.47 5.58 -1.02
N GLU A 180 -10.88 6.84 -0.87
CA GLU A 180 -12.28 7.24 -1.05
C GLU A 180 -12.77 6.95 -2.48
N ASP A 181 -13.98 6.41 -2.58
CA ASP A 181 -14.72 6.20 -3.84
C ASP A 181 -15.11 7.58 -4.39
N THR A 182 -14.36 8.13 -5.36
CA THR A 182 -14.50 9.51 -5.89
C THR A 182 -15.91 9.84 -6.41
N ALA A 183 -16.78 8.84 -6.61
CA ALA A 183 -18.16 9.02 -7.04
C ALA A 183 -19.08 9.70 -5.99
N LYS A 184 -18.79 9.63 -4.68
CA LYS A 184 -19.67 10.20 -3.63
C LYS A 184 -19.33 11.64 -3.23
N ILE A 185 -18.18 12.16 -3.64
CA ILE A 185 -17.67 13.49 -3.21
C ILE A 185 -18.23 14.64 -4.07
N LYS A 186 -18.74 14.38 -5.28
CA LYS A 186 -19.28 15.41 -6.19
C LYS A 186 -20.44 16.24 -5.60
N LEU A 187 -21.09 15.80 -4.52
CA LEU A 187 -22.16 16.54 -3.86
C LEU A 187 -21.71 17.39 -2.66
N ARG A 188 -20.45 17.29 -2.20
CA ARG A 188 -20.02 17.91 -0.93
C ARG A 188 -18.80 18.82 -0.96
N LYS A 189 -18.01 18.89 -2.03
CA LYS A 189 -16.76 19.69 -2.05
C LYS A 189 -16.63 20.61 -3.26
N THR A 190 -17.58 21.52 -3.45
CA THR A 190 -17.26 22.83 -4.03
C THR A 190 -16.46 23.61 -2.98
N LYS A 191 -15.13 23.63 -3.12
CA LYS A 191 -14.08 24.31 -2.31
C LYS A 191 -13.08 23.35 -1.67
N SER A 192 -12.28 22.67 -2.49
CA SER A 192 -10.87 22.38 -2.21
C SER A 192 -10.28 21.77 -3.47
N TYR A 193 -9.35 22.49 -4.10
CA TYR A 193 -8.58 22.02 -5.25
C TYR A 193 -7.58 20.94 -4.78
N ASP A 194 -7.37 19.95 -5.63
CA ASP A 194 -6.21 19.02 -5.73
C ASP A 194 -5.95 17.97 -4.64
N PHE A 195 -6.43 16.74 -4.88
CA PHE A 195 -5.77 15.52 -4.35
C PHE A 195 -6.06 14.31 -5.25
N TYR A 196 -5.33 14.22 -6.37
CA TYR A 196 -5.14 12.98 -7.11
C TYR A 196 -3.79 12.38 -6.68
N GLY A 197 -3.75 11.05 -6.52
CA GLY A 197 -2.65 10.31 -5.90
C GLY A 197 -1.28 10.57 -6.50
N HIS A 198 -0.53 11.50 -5.88
CA HIS A 198 0.91 11.56 -5.97
C HIS A 198 1.52 10.77 -4.81
N PRO A 199 2.64 10.05 -5.03
CA PRO A 199 3.44 9.52 -3.94
C PRO A 199 3.80 10.69 -3.03
N ASN A 200 3.65 10.52 -1.71
CA ASN A 200 4.09 11.54 -0.78
C ASN A 200 5.63 11.52 -0.80
N GLU A 201 6.22 12.39 -1.60
CA GLU A 201 7.66 12.60 -1.72
C GLU A 201 8.18 13.16 -0.39
N ARG A 202 9.02 12.40 0.32
CA ARG A 202 9.82 12.97 1.40
C ARG A 202 11.25 13.15 0.91
N LEU A 203 11.74 14.37 1.08
CA LEU A 203 13.14 14.72 0.86
C LEU A 203 13.96 14.18 2.04
N GLU A 204 14.76 13.14 1.82
CA GLU A 204 15.71 12.64 2.82
C GLU A 204 17.13 13.01 2.38
N ARG A 205 17.97 13.41 3.35
CA ARG A 205 19.37 13.73 3.09
C ARG A 205 20.15 12.42 3.10
N ASN A 206 20.83 12.13 2.00
CA ASN A 206 21.78 11.03 1.92
C ASN A 206 23.07 11.44 2.65
N ASP A 207 23.39 10.75 3.75
CA ASP A 207 24.52 11.10 4.62
C ASP A 207 25.90 10.83 3.98
N GLU A 208 25.97 10.01 2.93
CA GLU A 208 27.21 9.67 2.23
C GLU A 208 27.54 10.67 1.11
N THR A 209 26.51 11.18 0.43
CA THR A 209 26.69 12.07 -0.73
C THR A 209 26.33 13.52 -0.44
N GLY A 210 25.63 13.78 0.67
CA GLY A 210 25.14 15.10 1.07
C GLY A 210 23.96 15.61 0.23
N TYR A 211 23.51 14.85 -0.78
CA TYR A 211 22.38 15.21 -1.64
C TYR A 211 21.04 14.87 -1.00
N ILE A 212 20.03 15.67 -1.32
CA ILE A 212 18.65 15.39 -1.00
C ILE A 212 18.13 14.40 -2.04
N GLU A 213 17.71 13.22 -1.59
CA GLU A 213 17.16 12.17 -2.44
C GLU A 213 15.64 12.10 -2.23
N TYR A 214 14.93 11.90 -3.34
CA TYR A 214 13.48 11.70 -3.31
C TYR A 214 13.20 10.29 -2.79
N VAL A 215 12.61 10.20 -1.60
CA VAL A 215 12.16 8.92 -1.06
C VAL A 215 10.68 8.78 -1.32
N ASP A 216 10.33 7.95 -2.31
CA ASP A 216 8.97 7.44 -2.52
C ASP A 216 8.48 6.78 -1.22
N TYR A 217 7.60 7.47 -0.49
CA TYR A 217 6.95 6.93 0.69
C TYR A 217 5.55 6.47 0.29
N TYR A 218 5.39 5.15 0.10
CA TYR A 218 4.10 4.51 -0.08
C TYR A 218 3.38 4.51 1.27
N TYR A 219 2.73 5.62 1.61
CA TYR A 219 1.81 5.66 2.75
C TYR A 219 0.90 4.45 2.63
N SER A 220 0.95 3.57 3.64
CA SER A 220 -0.25 2.81 3.98
C SER A 220 -1.36 3.84 4.06
N SER A 221 -2.51 3.50 3.49
CA SER A 221 -3.70 4.35 3.35
C SER A 221 -4.24 5.00 4.62
N THR A 222 -3.58 4.81 5.77
CA THR A 222 -3.73 5.57 7.01
C THR A 222 -3.52 7.08 6.77
N GLY A 223 -4.58 7.81 6.48
CA GLY A 223 -4.50 9.27 6.39
C GLY A 223 -5.57 10.00 5.59
N MET A 224 -6.50 9.31 4.90
CA MET A 224 -7.61 10.01 4.25
C MET A 224 -8.79 10.12 5.22
N GLU A 225 -9.22 11.35 5.54
CA GLU A 225 -10.50 11.59 6.20
C GLU A 225 -11.63 10.88 5.42
N GLY A 226 -12.11 9.73 5.92
CA GLY A 226 -13.21 8.97 5.33
C GLY A 226 -12.88 7.54 4.85
N GLY A 227 -11.60 7.13 4.85
CA GLY A 227 -11.19 5.75 4.56
C GLY A 227 -11.72 4.75 5.58
N VAL A 228 -12.01 3.52 5.15
CA VAL A 228 -12.44 2.43 6.04
C VAL A 228 -11.39 1.36 6.15
N ASP A 229 -11.19 0.81 7.35
CA ASP A 229 -10.24 -0.29 7.57
C ASP A 229 -10.67 -1.53 6.76
N ALA A 230 -9.75 -2.09 5.99
CA ALA A 230 -9.98 -3.13 5.00
C ALA A 230 -8.71 -3.93 4.65
N LEU A 231 -8.91 -5.12 4.09
CA LEU A 231 -7.95 -5.78 3.20
C LEU A 231 -8.16 -5.24 1.79
N VAL A 232 -7.22 -4.44 1.30
CA VAL A 232 -7.27 -3.80 -0.03
C VAL A 232 -6.43 -4.57 -1.05
N LEU A 233 -6.87 -4.57 -2.30
CA LEU A 233 -6.09 -5.05 -3.44
C LEU A 233 -5.54 -3.86 -4.23
N LEU A 234 -4.28 -3.93 -4.62
CA LEU A 234 -3.57 -2.95 -5.42
C LEU A 234 -2.97 -3.62 -6.66
N SER A 235 -2.80 -2.85 -7.73
CA SER A 235 -1.99 -3.24 -8.89
C SER A 235 -0.49 -3.27 -8.55
N PRO A 236 0.38 -3.82 -9.43
CA PRO A 236 1.83 -3.75 -9.30
C PRO A 236 2.39 -2.33 -9.04
N GLU A 237 1.71 -1.30 -9.53
CA GLU A 237 2.05 0.11 -9.36
C GLU A 237 1.57 0.70 -8.02
N PHE A 238 1.04 -0.13 -7.11
CA PHE A 238 0.46 0.25 -5.83
C PHE A 238 -0.82 1.11 -5.96
N ILE A 239 -1.53 1.00 -7.09
CA ILE A 239 -2.80 1.70 -7.31
C ILE A 239 -3.94 0.80 -6.84
N GLN A 240 -4.81 1.30 -5.95
CA GLN A 240 -5.96 0.51 -5.49
C GLN A 240 -6.88 0.14 -6.64
N ILE A 241 -7.16 -1.15 -6.76
CA ILE A 241 -8.10 -1.71 -7.73
C ILE A 241 -9.47 -1.03 -7.56
N GLN A 242 -10.12 -0.72 -8.67
CA GLN A 242 -11.44 -0.07 -8.67
C GLN A 242 -12.54 -1.05 -9.09
N ARG A 243 -13.79 -0.64 -8.93
CA ARG A 243 -14.93 -1.38 -9.50
C ARG A 243 -14.79 -1.49 -11.03
N PRO A 244 -15.30 -2.57 -11.66
CA PRO A 244 -16.14 -3.64 -11.10
C PRO A 244 -15.37 -4.80 -10.44
N TYR A 245 -14.05 -4.75 -10.40
CA TYR A 245 -13.21 -5.83 -9.89
C TYR A 245 -13.31 -5.97 -8.36
N PRO A 246 -12.99 -7.17 -7.81
CA PRO A 246 -12.69 -7.32 -6.40
C PRO A 246 -11.59 -6.32 -5.99
N HIS A 247 -11.87 -5.42 -5.04
CA HIS A 247 -10.95 -4.31 -4.72
C HIS A 247 -10.63 -4.18 -3.23
N TYR A 248 -11.56 -4.55 -2.34
CA TYR A 248 -11.27 -4.68 -0.91
C TYR A 248 -12.31 -5.53 -0.16
N VAL A 249 -11.99 -5.90 1.08
CA VAL A 249 -12.91 -6.43 2.08
C VAL A 249 -12.74 -5.63 3.37
N ARG A 250 -13.81 -4.98 3.88
CA ARG A 250 -13.73 -4.21 5.13
C ARG A 250 -13.31 -5.11 6.29
N THR A 251 -12.59 -4.58 7.27
CA THR A 251 -12.32 -5.27 8.55
C THR A 251 -13.26 -4.77 9.64
N PHE A 252 -13.72 -3.51 9.57
CA PHE A 252 -14.48 -2.87 10.65
C PHE A 252 -13.72 -2.79 11.99
N GLU A 253 -12.39 -2.68 11.95
CA GLU A 253 -11.52 -2.63 13.15
C GLU A 253 -11.96 -1.53 14.15
N ARG A 254 -12.47 -0.39 13.66
CA ARG A 254 -13.02 0.71 14.50
C ARG A 254 -14.34 0.43 15.20
N LEU A 255 -15.03 -0.69 14.93
CA LEU A 255 -16.36 -0.99 15.46
C LEU A 255 -16.33 -2.26 16.34
N PRO A 256 -16.38 -2.13 17.68
CA PRO A 256 -16.06 -3.23 18.61
C PRO A 256 -17.02 -4.43 18.54
N PHE A 257 -18.22 -4.28 17.97
CA PHE A 257 -19.23 -5.34 17.88
C PHE A 257 -19.31 -6.03 16.52
N ILE A 258 -18.63 -5.50 15.50
CA ILE A 258 -18.66 -6.05 14.13
C ILE A 258 -17.27 -6.17 13.49
N ASN A 259 -16.22 -6.01 14.29
CA ASN A 259 -14.85 -6.23 13.84
C ASN A 259 -14.71 -7.64 13.27
N ARG A 260 -14.10 -7.74 12.10
CA ARG A 260 -13.87 -8.97 11.37
C ARG A 260 -12.42 -9.39 11.59
N SER A 261 -12.23 -10.67 11.92
CA SER A 261 -10.89 -11.25 12.01
C SER A 261 -10.15 -11.17 10.67
N TYR A 262 -8.81 -11.22 10.72
CA TYR A 262 -7.98 -11.35 9.52
C TYR A 262 -8.40 -12.57 8.69
N GLU A 263 -8.67 -13.70 9.34
CA GLU A 263 -9.16 -14.94 8.75
C GLU A 263 -10.46 -14.75 7.94
N GLU A 264 -11.52 -14.23 8.55
CA GLU A 264 -12.80 -14.03 7.88
C GLU A 264 -12.67 -12.99 6.74
N THR A 265 -11.75 -12.03 6.88
CA THR A 265 -11.48 -11.03 5.84
C THR A 265 -10.82 -11.67 4.62
N VAL A 266 -9.83 -12.53 4.83
CA VAL A 266 -9.16 -13.29 3.77
C VAL A 266 -10.13 -14.27 3.10
N LEU A 267 -10.93 -15.01 3.88
CA LEU A 267 -11.92 -15.95 3.34
C LEU A 267 -12.92 -15.23 2.41
N ARG A 268 -13.37 -14.03 2.80
CA ARG A 268 -14.23 -13.21 1.94
C ARG A 268 -13.52 -12.71 0.70
N LEU A 269 -12.24 -12.39 0.78
CA LEU A 269 -11.44 -11.99 -0.38
C LEU A 269 -11.37 -13.15 -1.38
N GLN A 270 -11.02 -14.35 -0.90
CA GLN A 270 -11.04 -15.59 -1.68
C GLN A 270 -12.38 -15.76 -2.40
N HIS A 271 -13.51 -15.69 -1.67
CA HIS A 271 -14.83 -15.80 -2.27
C HIS A 271 -15.13 -14.72 -3.32
N LYS A 272 -14.72 -13.47 -3.08
CA LYS A 272 -14.91 -12.39 -4.07
C LYS A 272 -14.14 -12.64 -5.36
N ILE A 273 -12.89 -13.08 -5.27
CA ILE A 273 -12.05 -13.37 -6.45
C ILE A 273 -12.59 -14.58 -7.21
N VAL A 274 -12.93 -15.66 -6.51
CA VAL A 274 -13.55 -16.86 -7.11
C VAL A 274 -14.87 -16.51 -7.80
N LYS A 275 -15.74 -15.76 -7.12
CA LYS A 275 -17.03 -15.35 -7.69
C LYS A 275 -16.85 -14.54 -8.97
N TYR A 276 -15.99 -13.52 -8.93
CA TYR A 276 -15.72 -12.67 -10.10
C TYR A 276 -15.19 -13.48 -11.29
N THR A 277 -14.29 -14.42 -11.04
CA THR A 277 -13.66 -15.23 -12.09
C THR A 277 -14.58 -16.32 -12.64
N LEU A 278 -15.51 -16.86 -11.86
CA LEU A 278 -16.53 -17.80 -12.35
C LEU A 278 -17.67 -17.11 -13.11
N GLU A 279 -18.15 -15.96 -12.60
CA GLU A 279 -19.24 -15.21 -13.25
C GLU A 279 -18.75 -14.45 -14.50
N GLY A 280 -17.49 -14.04 -14.55
CA GLY A 280 -16.87 -13.40 -15.71
C GLY A 280 -16.63 -14.34 -16.91
N VAL A 281 -16.73 -15.66 -16.73
CA VAL A 281 -16.65 -16.66 -17.81
C VAL A 281 -17.98 -16.82 -18.56
N LEU A 282 -19.07 -16.26 -18.02
CA LEU A 282 -20.42 -16.36 -18.58
C LEU A 282 -20.84 -15.15 -19.43
N PHE A 283 -19.91 -14.24 -19.75
CA PHE A 283 -20.13 -13.08 -20.63
C PHE A 283 -19.24 -13.14 -21.88
#